data_AF-A0A433N113-F1
#
_entry.id   AF-A0A433N113-F1
#
_cell.length_a   1.000
_cell.length_b   1.000
_cell.length_c   1.000
_cell.angle_alpha   90.00
_cell.angle_beta   90.00
_cell.angle_gamma   90.00
#
_symmetry.space_group_name_H-M   'P 1'
#
loop_
_entity.id
_entity.type
_entity.pdbx_description
1 polymer ?
#
loop_
_entity_poly.entity_id
_entity_poly.type
_entity_poly.pdbx_seq_one_letter_code
_entity_poly.pdbx_strand_id
1 'polypeptide(L)'
;MEIIHLNSLTELDQLVSERFTLPVRPYSSDIRAALELSVWHLENSEWFHFEVFRSEVAQPEEPFLASFEQDAWDSGKTAPIAICKSALRYLKKVRVIITEHD
;
A
#
# COMPACT_ATOMS: atom_id res chain seq x y z
N MET A 1 -15.30 -2.25 5.86
CA MET A 1 -14.17 -1.82 5.02
C MET A 1 -14.61 -0.55 4.33
N GLU A 2 -13.89 0.54 4.52
CA GLU A 2 -14.11 1.83 3.89
C GLU A 2 -13.54 1.81 2.46
N ILE A 3 -14.15 2.52 1.51
CA ILE A 3 -13.64 2.67 0.13
C ILE A 3 -13.42 4.15 -0.14
N ILE A 4 -12.20 4.52 -0.54
CA ILE A 4 -11.81 5.89 -0.83
C ILE A 4 -11.33 5.98 -2.28
N HIS A 5 -11.85 6.98 -2.99
CA HIS A 5 -11.42 7.32 -4.34
C HIS A 5 -10.41 8.47 -4.27
N LEU A 6 -9.25 8.27 -4.88
CA LEU A 6 -8.17 9.25 -4.91
C LEU A 6 -7.90 9.68 -6.35
N ASN A 7 -7.62 10.96 -6.53
CA ASN A 7 -7.32 11.58 -7.82
C ASN A 7 -5.81 11.69 -8.08
N SER A 8 -4.98 11.38 -7.08
CA SER A 8 -3.52 11.45 -7.23
C SER A 8 -2.77 10.57 -6.24
N LEU A 9 -1.49 10.31 -6.52
CA LEU A 9 -0.58 9.62 -5.61
C LEU A 9 -0.24 10.47 -4.37
N THR A 10 -0.28 11.79 -4.47
CA THR A 10 -0.08 12.68 -3.31
C THR A 10 -1.20 12.52 -2.28
N GLU A 11 -2.45 12.33 -2.72
CA GLU A 11 -3.55 12.02 -1.81
C GLU A 11 -3.38 10.65 -1.15
N LEU A 12 -2.77 9.68 -1.84
CA LEU A 12 -2.41 8.39 -1.24
C LEU A 12 -1.36 8.56 -0.13
N ASP A 13 -0.34 9.39 -0.37
CA ASP A 13 0.70 9.68 0.62
C ASP A 13 0.13 10.35 1.88
N GLN A 14 -0.78 11.30 1.70
CA GLN A 14 -1.49 11.96 2.79
C GLN A 14 -2.35 10.96 3.57
N LEU A 15 -3.14 10.14 2.87
CA LEU A 15 -3.98 9.12 3.50
C LEU A 15 -3.16 8.12 4.32
N VAL A 16 -2.01 7.68 3.81
CA VAL A 16 -1.08 6.81 4.57
C VAL A 16 -0.56 7.53 5.81
N SER A 17 -0.06 8.76 5.66
CA SER A 17 0.42 9.57 6.78
C SER A 17 -0.65 9.71 7.88
N GLU A 18 -1.89 10.00 7.51
CA GLU A 18 -3.01 10.17 8.44
C GLU A 18 -3.39 8.86 9.15
N ARG A 19 -3.65 7.79 8.38
CA ARG A 19 -4.17 6.52 8.94
C ARG A 19 -3.15 5.79 9.80
N PHE A 20 -1.87 6.00 9.56
CA PHE A 20 -0.78 5.41 10.33
C PHE A 20 -0.16 6.37 11.35
N THR A 21 -0.60 7.65 11.37
CA THR A 21 -0.03 8.70 12.24
C THR A 21 1.49 8.83 12.04
N LEU A 22 1.92 8.76 10.79
CA LEU A 22 3.31 8.89 10.36
C LEU A 22 3.54 10.27 9.72
N PRO A 23 4.79 10.77 9.64
CA PRO A 23 5.09 11.98 8.90
C PRO A 23 4.68 11.88 7.42
N VAL A 24 4.31 13.00 6.81
CA VAL A 24 4.05 13.05 5.37
C VAL A 24 5.35 12.79 4.62
N ARG A 25 5.35 11.73 3.80
CA ARG A 25 6.48 11.27 2.97
C ARG A 25 5.93 10.73 1.65
N PRO A 26 6.77 10.62 0.61
CA PRO A 26 6.36 10.05 -0.67
C PRO A 26 6.22 8.52 -0.63
N TYR A 27 5.31 7.99 0.20
CA TYR A 27 5.10 6.54 0.39
C TYR A 27 4.74 5.80 -0.91
N SER A 28 4.03 6.45 -1.82
CA SER A 28 3.58 5.92 -3.11
C SER A 28 4.68 5.89 -4.18
N SER A 29 5.83 6.53 -3.96
CA SER A 29 6.90 6.66 -4.97
C SER A 29 8.32 6.37 -4.46
N ASP A 30 8.61 6.53 -3.17
CA ASP A 30 9.88 6.10 -2.55
C ASP A 30 9.68 4.77 -1.82
N ILE A 31 10.32 3.72 -2.34
CA ILE A 31 10.27 2.38 -1.75
C ILE A 31 10.78 2.34 -0.30
N ARG A 32 11.73 3.20 0.06
CA ARG A 32 12.24 3.24 1.45
C ARG A 32 11.17 3.74 2.39
N ALA A 33 10.41 4.78 1.99
CA ALA A 33 9.27 5.27 2.75
C ALA A 33 8.16 4.21 2.82
N ALA A 34 7.83 3.56 1.71
CA ALA A 34 6.81 2.49 1.69
C ALA A 34 7.14 1.34 2.65
N LEU A 35 8.42 0.92 2.71
CA LEU A 35 8.87 -0.14 3.61
C LEU A 35 8.77 0.24 5.10
N GLU A 36 8.66 1.52 5.45
CA GLU A 36 8.36 1.94 6.84
C GLU A 36 7.00 1.40 7.32
N LEU A 37 6.05 1.12 6.41
CA LEU A 37 4.78 0.49 6.76
C LEU A 37 4.95 -0.96 7.21
N SER A 38 5.96 -1.67 6.70
CA SER A 38 6.32 -3.01 7.20
C SER A 38 6.89 -2.93 8.61
N VAL A 39 7.77 -1.96 8.89
CA VAL A 39 8.29 -1.70 10.23
C VAL A 39 7.16 -1.33 11.18
N TRP A 40 6.28 -0.42 10.77
CA TRP A 40 5.10 -0.06 11.56
C TRP A 40 4.24 -1.29 11.88
N HIS A 41 3.98 -2.15 10.90
CA HIS A 41 3.20 -3.37 11.11
C HIS A 41 3.85 -4.29 12.15
N LEU A 42 5.14 -4.57 12.01
CA LEU A 42 5.89 -5.44 12.91
C LEU A 42 5.93 -4.91 14.36
N GLU A 43 5.98 -3.59 14.53
CA GLU A 43 5.98 -2.94 15.85
C GLU A 43 4.58 -2.84 16.50
N ASN A 44 3.51 -2.97 15.71
CA ASN A 44 2.14 -2.69 16.16
C ASN A 44 1.17 -3.88 15.99
N SER A 45 1.65 -5.05 15.58
CA SER A 45 0.83 -6.23 15.35
C SER A 45 1.47 -7.49 15.92
N GLU A 46 0.64 -8.43 16.36
CA GLU A 46 1.06 -9.77 16.76
C GLU A 46 1.24 -10.71 15.56
N TRP A 47 0.80 -10.30 14.37
CA TRP A 47 1.03 -10.98 13.11
C TRP A 47 2.14 -10.28 12.33
N PHE A 48 3.07 -11.05 11.76
CA PHE A 48 4.31 -10.53 11.18
C PHE A 48 4.42 -10.79 9.67
N HIS A 49 3.30 -10.86 8.96
CA HIS A 49 3.32 -11.15 7.54
C HIS A 49 3.58 -9.88 6.73
N PHE A 50 4.60 -9.92 5.89
CA PHE A 50 4.80 -8.91 4.86
C PHE A 50 5.45 -9.56 3.63
N GLU A 51 4.85 -9.35 2.48
CA GLU A 51 5.38 -9.80 1.20
C GLU A 51 5.27 -8.69 0.16
N VAL A 52 6.28 -8.60 -0.69
CA VAL A 52 6.22 -7.78 -1.91
C VAL A 52 7.05 -8.44 -2.99
N PHE A 53 6.45 -8.63 -4.17
CA PHE A 53 7.13 -9.22 -5.30
C PHE A 53 6.51 -8.77 -6.62
N ARG A 54 7.29 -8.84 -7.68
CA ARG A 54 6.78 -8.68 -9.04
C ARG A 54 6.25 -10.04 -9.51
N SER A 55 5.06 -10.06 -10.08
CA SER A 55 4.42 -11.27 -10.59
C SER A 55 4.18 -11.14 -12.09
N GLU A 56 4.66 -12.10 -12.87
CA GLU A 56 4.42 -12.17 -14.31
C GLU A 56 2.97 -12.58 -14.65
N VAL A 57 2.25 -13.15 -13.67
CA VAL A 57 0.85 -13.54 -13.81
C VAL A 57 -0.11 -12.46 -13.29
N ALA A 58 0.40 -11.37 -12.72
CA ALA A 58 -0.41 -10.22 -12.33
C ALA A 58 -0.86 -9.43 -13.58
N GLN A 59 -1.84 -8.53 -13.39
CA GLN A 59 -2.32 -7.69 -14.48
C GLN A 59 -1.16 -6.87 -15.07
N PRO A 60 -1.02 -6.76 -16.40
CA PRO A 60 0.13 -6.09 -17.03
C PRO A 60 0.37 -4.66 -16.53
N GLU A 61 -0.70 -3.94 -16.19
CA GLU A 61 -0.64 -2.55 -15.71
C GLU A 61 -0.30 -2.44 -14.22
N GLU A 62 -0.48 -3.52 -13.46
CA GLU A 62 -0.20 -3.59 -12.02
C GLU A 62 0.62 -4.84 -11.66
N PRO A 63 1.90 -4.93 -12.09
CA PRO A 63 2.68 -6.16 -12.00
C PRO A 63 3.25 -6.44 -10.60
N PHE A 64 3.13 -5.50 -9.65
CA PHE A 64 3.61 -5.68 -8.29
C PHE A 64 2.48 -6.11 -7.39
N LEU A 65 2.71 -7.14 -6.59
CA LEU A 65 1.83 -7.62 -5.55
C LEU A 65 2.46 -7.35 -4.19
N ALA A 66 1.65 -6.91 -3.24
CA ALA A 66 2.07 -6.78 -1.85
C ALA A 66 0.99 -7.28 -0.90
N SER A 67 1.42 -7.82 0.24
CA SER A 67 0.53 -8.30 1.28
C SER A 67 1.02 -7.98 2.69
N PHE A 68 0.06 -7.71 3.59
CA PHE A 68 0.19 -7.74 5.04
C PHE A 68 -0.71 -8.84 5.68
N GLU A 69 -1.31 -9.70 4.87
CA GLU A 69 -2.16 -10.84 5.28
C GLU A 69 -1.84 -12.09 4.43
N GLN A 70 -1.74 -13.27 5.06
CA GLN A 70 -1.44 -14.49 4.31
C GLN A 70 -2.50 -14.76 3.22
N ASP A 71 -2.05 -15.20 2.04
CA ASP A 71 -2.89 -15.63 0.92
C ASP A 71 -3.81 -14.56 0.30
N ALA A 72 -3.61 -13.28 0.60
CA ALA A 72 -4.37 -12.18 0.01
C ALA A 72 -3.45 -11.03 -0.42
N TRP A 73 -3.51 -10.59 -1.67
CA TRP A 73 -2.61 -9.54 -2.19
C TRP A 73 -3.40 -8.36 -2.75
N ASP A 74 -2.79 -7.18 -2.70
CA ASP A 74 -3.19 -6.04 -3.53
C ASP A 74 -2.12 -5.75 -4.58
N SER A 75 -2.57 -5.29 -5.74
CA SER A 75 -1.73 -4.99 -6.89
C SER A 75 -1.44 -3.50 -7.04
N GLY A 76 -0.31 -3.18 -7.67
CA GLY A 76 0.05 -1.82 -8.03
C GLY A 76 1.00 -1.76 -9.22
N LYS A 77 0.98 -0.63 -9.90
CA LYS A 77 1.89 -0.29 -11.01
C LYS A 77 3.37 -0.30 -10.58
N THR A 78 3.62 0.04 -9.31
CA THR A 78 4.95 0.00 -8.67
C THR A 78 4.85 -0.69 -7.30
N ALA A 79 5.97 -1.21 -6.79
CA ALA A 79 6.02 -1.82 -5.46
C ALA A 79 5.55 -0.86 -4.34
N PRO A 80 5.96 0.43 -4.29
CA PRO A 80 5.46 1.36 -3.29
C PRO A 80 3.94 1.51 -3.29
N ILE A 81 3.32 1.62 -4.48
CA ILE A 81 1.85 1.71 -4.60
C ILE A 81 1.18 0.44 -4.08
N ALA A 82 1.67 -0.74 -4.47
CA ALA A 82 1.13 -2.02 -4.00
C ALA A 82 1.21 -2.12 -2.46
N ILE A 83 2.35 -1.76 -1.88
CA ILE A 83 2.57 -1.75 -0.43
C ILE A 83 1.56 -0.82 0.26
N CYS A 84 1.40 0.42 -0.22
CA CYS A 84 0.47 1.39 0.37
C CYS A 84 -0.98 0.91 0.31
N LYS A 85 -1.44 0.41 -0.85
CA LYS A 85 -2.80 -0.13 -1.01
C LYS A 85 -3.04 -1.31 -0.05
N SER A 86 -2.09 -2.24 0.00
CA SER A 86 -2.14 -3.42 0.85
C SER A 86 -2.17 -3.07 2.34
N ALA A 87 -1.27 -2.17 2.77
CA ALA A 87 -1.22 -1.70 4.16
C ALA A 87 -2.55 -1.04 4.57
N LEU A 88 -3.09 -0.14 3.74
CA LEU A 88 -4.37 0.51 4.03
C LEU A 88 -5.52 -0.50 4.10
N ARG A 89 -5.56 -1.47 3.18
CA ARG A 89 -6.61 -2.47 3.15
C ARG A 89 -6.58 -3.38 4.38
N TYR A 90 -5.44 -4.00 4.65
CA TYR A 90 -5.37 -5.06 5.65
C TYR A 90 -5.14 -4.51 7.06
N LEU A 91 -4.35 -3.44 7.22
CA LEU A 91 -4.05 -2.87 8.54
C LEU A 91 -5.05 -1.81 8.98
N LYS A 92 -5.74 -1.14 8.04
CA LYS A 92 -6.65 -0.03 8.34
C LYS A 92 -8.07 -0.24 7.83
N LYS A 93 -8.36 -1.35 7.14
CA LYS A 93 -9.68 -1.66 6.57
C LYS A 93 -10.15 -0.59 5.57
N VAL A 94 -9.22 0.03 4.85
CA VAL A 94 -9.45 1.07 3.83
C VAL A 94 -9.01 0.55 2.46
N ARG A 95 -9.94 0.40 1.53
CA ARG A 95 -9.64 0.09 0.13
C ARG A 95 -9.54 1.38 -0.67
N VAL A 96 -8.46 1.53 -1.42
CA VAL A 96 -8.22 2.70 -2.26
C VAL A 96 -8.46 2.37 -3.74
N ILE A 97 -9.12 3.29 -4.44
CA ILE A 97 -9.24 3.29 -5.90
C ILE A 97 -8.60 4.58 -6.40
N ILE A 98 -7.54 4.46 -7.21
CA ILE A 98 -6.82 5.62 -7.76
C ILE A 98 -7.24 5.79 -9.21
N THR A 99 -7.82 6.94 -9.52
CA THR A 99 -8.07 7.35 -10.91
C THR A 99 -6.98 8.33 -11.31
N GLU A 100 -5.87 7.82 -11.83
CA GLU A 100 -4.91 8.68 -12.54
C GLU A 100 -5.59 9.15 -13.83
N HIS A 101 -5.74 10.47 -13.98
CA HIS A 101 -5.92 11.06 -15.30
C HIS A 101 -4.52 11.25 -15.87
N ASP A 102 -4.15 10.43 -16.86
CA ASP A 102 -2.95 10.61 -17.68
C ASP A 102 -2.90 12.00 -18.34
#